data_AF-A0A7L2IAW2-F1
#
_entry.id   AF-A0A7L2IAW2-F1
#
_cell.length_a   1.000
_cell.length_b   1.000
_cell.length_c   1.000
_cell.angle_alpha   90.00
_cell.angle_beta   90.00
_cell.angle_gamma   90.00
#
_symmetry.space_group_name_H-M   'P 1'
#
loop_
_entity.id
_entity.type
_entity.pdbx_description
1 polymer ?
#
loop_
_entity_poly.entity_id
_entity_poly.type
_entity_poly.pdbx_seq_one_letter_code
_entity_poly.pdbx_strand_id
1 'polypeptide(L)' 'RTIRDDHELHIHPTSVLYAEKPPRWVVYNEVIQTAKYYMRDVTAVESAWLLELAPHFYQQGTVRNRHKAQTVP' A
#
# COMPACT_ATOMS: atom_id res chain seq x y z
N ARG A 1 -2.67 -0.40 -3.57
CA ARG A 1 -3.62 -0.88 -2.54
C ARG A 1 -2.89 -1.00 -1.21
N THR A 2 -3.57 -0.85 -0.06
CA THR A 2 -2.94 -0.96 1.26
C THR A 2 -2.60 -2.42 1.60
N ILE A 3 -1.55 -2.63 2.41
CA ILE A 3 -1.06 -3.99 2.72
C ILE A 3 -2.01 -4.76 3.65
N ARG A 4 -2.65 -4.10 4.61
CA ARG A 4 -3.49 -4.76 5.63
C ARG A 4 -4.90 -5.06 5.12
N ASP A 5 -5.54 -4.07 4.50
CA ASP A 5 -6.99 -4.13 4.21
C ASP A 5 -7.32 -4.16 2.71
N ASP A 6 -6.31 -4.17 1.84
CA ASP A 6 -6.46 -4.13 0.38
C ASP A 6 -7.26 -2.92 -0.13
N HIS A 7 -7.25 -1.81 0.61
CA HIS A 7 -7.96 -0.60 0.22
C HIS A 7 -7.34 0.04 -1.03
N GLU A 8 -8.19 0.42 -1.97
CA GLU A 8 -7.79 1.16 -3.16
C GLU A 8 -7.56 2.63 -2.81
N LEU A 9 -6.31 3.07 -2.97
CA LEU A 9 -5.86 4.43 -2.73
C LEU A 9 -5.09 4.93 -3.94
N HIS A 10 -5.16 6.23 -4.20
CA HIS A 10 -4.50 6.90 -5.30
C HIS A 10 -3.42 7.84 -4.77
N ILE A 11 -2.34 8.06 -5.52
CA ILE A 11 -1.38 9.13 -5.19
C ILE A 11 -2.09 10.48 -5.43
N HIS A 12 -1.99 11.42 -4.48
CA HIS A 12 -2.59 12.73 -4.64
C HIS A 12 -1.97 13.49 -5.84
N PRO A 13 -2.77 14.21 -6.66
CA PRO A 13 -2.27 14.87 -7.88
C PRO A 13 -1.14 15.90 -7.66
N THR A 14 -1.01 16.45 -6.45
CA THR A 14 0.04 17.42 -6.10
C THR A 14 1.36 16.76 -5.71
N SER A 15 1.41 15.43 -5.59
CA SER A 15 2.66 14.72 -5.31
C SER A 15 3.54 14.71 -6.55
N VAL A 16 4.85 14.92 -6.36
CA VAL A 16 5.85 14.75 -7.45
C VAL A 16 5.83 13.35 -8.06
N LEU A 17 5.38 12.35 -7.30
CA LEU A 17 5.25 10.97 -7.77
C LEU A 17 4.02 10.73 -8.67
N TYR A 18 3.14 11.72 -8.81
CA TYR A 18 1.93 11.58 -9.64
C TYR A 18 2.23 11.58 -11.14
N ALA A 19 3.22 12.37 -11.58
CA ALA A 19 3.59 12.51 -12.98
C ALA A 19 4.56 11.42 -13.47
N GLU A 20 5.09 10.63 -12.56
CA GLU A 20 6.11 9.61 -12.83
C GLU A 20 5.51 8.21 -12.94
N LYS A 21 6.30 7.25 -13.43
CA LYS A 21 5.91 5.83 -13.34
C LYS A 21 5.72 5.47 -11.86
N PRO A 22 4.53 5.00 -11.45
CA PRO A 22 4.26 4.74 -10.04
C PRO A 22 5.24 3.71 -9.46
N PRO A 23 5.88 4.01 -8.32
CA PRO A 23 6.72 3.04 -7.62
C PRO A 23 5.89 1.85 -7.16
N ARG A 24 6.53 0.68 -7.05
CA ARG A 24 5.86 -0.57 -6.62
C ARG A 24 5.36 -0.50 -5.18
N TRP A 25 6.11 0.17 -4.31
CA TRP A 25 5.82 0.30 -2.89
C TRP A 25 5.99 1.74 -2.43
N VAL A 26 5.07 2.17 -1.58
CA VAL A 26 5.09 3.50 -0.97
C VAL A 26 4.68 3.42 0.50
N VAL A 27 5.19 4.37 1.28
CA VAL A 27 4.64 4.76 2.58
C VAL A 27 3.98 6.12 2.41
N TYR A 28 2.89 6.37 3.13
CA TYR A 28 2.16 7.63 3.13
C TYR A 28 1.85 8.04 4.57
N ASN A 29 1.75 9.35 4.83
CA ASN A 29 1.46 9.85 6.17
C ASN A 29 -0.05 9.96 6.43
N GLU A 30 -0.81 10.33 5.40
CA GLU A 30 -2.24 10.63 5.55
C GLU A 30 -3.07 10.14 4.37
N VAL A 31 -4.35 9.91 4.64
CA VAL A 31 -5.39 9.64 3.64
C VAL A 31 -6.38 10.80 3.64
N ILE A 32 -6.56 11.43 2.49
CA ILE A 32 -7.56 12.48 2.29
C ILE A 32 -8.72 11.87 1.51
N GLN A 33 -9.93 12.00 2.06
CA GLN A 33 -11.16 11.62 1.39
C GLN A 33 -11.80 12.84 0.73
N THR A 34 -11.94 12.79 -0.60
CA THR A 34 -12.76 13.73 -1.37
C THR A 34 -13.79 12.94 -2.17
N ALA A 35 -13.70 12.94 -3.51
CA ALA A 35 -14.42 12.02 -4.39
C ALA A 35 -13.75 10.64 -4.49
N LYS A 36 -12.44 10.58 -4.25
CA LYS A 36 -11.64 9.36 -4.11
C LYS A 36 -10.76 9.46 -2.87
N TYR A 37 -10.21 8.34 -2.44
CA TYR A 37 -9.20 8.30 -1.39
C TYR A 37 -7.81 8.54 -1.97
N TYR A 38 -7.13 9.57 -1.48
CA TYR A 38 -5.80 9.96 -1.90
C TYR A 38 -4.77 9.88 -0.77
N MET A 39 -3.57 9.40 -1.09
CA MET A 39 -2.41 9.40 -0.21
C MET A 39 -1.67 10.74 -0.30
N ARG A 40 -1.40 11.36 0.84
CA ARG A 40 -0.55 12.56 0.97
C ARG A 40 0.78 12.23 1.65
N ASP A 41 1.81 13.01 1.35
CA ASP A 41 3.17 12.87 1.87
C ASP A 41 3.74 11.47 1.58
N VAL A 42 3.77 11.14 0.29
CA VAL A 42 4.10 9.81 -0.22
C VAL A 42 5.61 9.69 -0.44
N THR A 43 6.21 8.62 0.09
CA THR A 43 7.63 8.28 -0.10
C THR A 43 7.75 6.91 -0.75
N ALA A 44 8.52 6.82 -1.84
CA ALA A 44 8.84 5.55 -2.47
C ALA A 44 9.85 4.76 -1.60
N VAL A 45 9.63 3.46 -1.46
CA VAL A 45 10.47 2.59 -0.60
C VAL A 45 10.69 1.23 -1.23
N GLU A 46 11.70 0.50 -0.76
CA GLU A 46 11.79 -0.93 -0.97
C GLU A 46 11.08 -1.68 0.16
N SER A 47 10.34 -2.75 -0.17
CA SER A 47 9.61 -3.52 0.84
C SER A 47 10.52 -4.19 1.87
N ALA A 48 11.78 -4.48 1.51
CA ALA A 48 12.77 -5.08 2.41
C ALA A 48 13.05 -4.20 3.63
N TRP A 49 13.11 -2.87 3.45
CA TRP A 49 13.39 -1.94 4.53
C TRP A 49 12.36 -1.99 5.66
N LEU A 50 11.09 -2.25 5.33
CA LEU A 50 10.03 -2.38 6.33
C LEU A 50 10.21 -3.62 7.20
N LEU A 51 10.67 -4.72 6.62
CA LEU A 51 10.97 -5.96 7.35
C LEU A 51 12.18 -5.78 8.27
N GLU A 52 13.18 -5.00 7.84
CA GLU A 52 14.36 -4.69 8.64
C GLU A 52 14.03 -3.72 9.79
N LEU A 53 13.28 -2.66 9.52
CA LEU A 53 12.99 -1.60 10.50
C LEU A 53 11.91 -2.00 11.52
N ALA A 54 10.91 -2.79 11.10
CA ALA A 54 9.81 -3.19 11.95
C ALA A 54 9.41 -4.66 11.72
N PRO A 55 10.29 -5.62 12.04
CA PRO A 55 10.07 -7.05 11.82
C PRO A 55 8.88 -7.62 12.63
N HIS A 56 8.50 -6.96 13.72
CA HIS A 56 7.34 -7.34 14.54
C HIS A 56 6.00 -6.91 13.91
N PHE A 57 6.03 -5.93 13.00
CA PHE A 57 4.83 -5.36 12.39
C PHE A 57 4.61 -5.86 10.96
N TYR A 58 5.69 -6.04 10.21
CA TYR A 58 5.69 -6.53 8.82
C TYR A 58 6.22 -7.96 8.76
N GLN A 59 5.49 -8.84 8.06
CA GLN A 59 5.87 -10.25 7.91
C GLN A 59 6.04 -10.59 6.43
N GLN A 60 7.11 -11.35 6.13
CA GLN A 60 7.36 -11.91 4.80
C GLN A 60 6.27 -12.96 4.50
N GLY A 61 5.25 -12.59 3.71
CA GLY A 61 4.15 -13.50 3.37
C GLY A 61 2.75 -12.92 3.43
N THR A 62 2.54 -11.62 3.65
CA THR A 62 1.20 -11.01 3.52
C THR A 62 0.77 -10.82 2.05
N VAL A 63 1.12 -11.77 1.17
CA VAL A 63 0.37 -12.00 -0.07
C VAL A 63 -0.81 -12.86 0.34
N ARG A 64 -1.96 -12.23 0.58
CA ARG A 64 -3.21 -12.94 0.87
C ARG A 64 -3.44 -13.96 -0.24
N ASN A 65 -3.25 -15.24 0.07
CA ASN A 65 -3.31 -16.35 -0.87
C ASN A 65 -4.72 -16.36 -1.49
N ARG A 66 -4.86 -15.98 -2.77
CA ARG A 66 -6.16 -15.70 -3.39
C ARG A 66 -6.94 -16.95 -3.85
N HIS A 67 -6.57 -18.14 -3.38
CA HIS A 67 -7.24 -19.39 -3.72
C HIS A 67 -7.45 -20.27 -2.48
N LYS A 68 -8.70 -20.33 -2.01
CA LYS A 68 -9.37 -21.37 -1.17
C LYS A 68 -10.30 -20.71 -0.15
N ALA A 69 -11.43 -20.19 -0.64
CA ALA A 69 -12.62 -19.97 0.18
C ALA A 69 -13.88 -20.02 -0.70
N GLN A 70 -14.02 -21.10 -1.50
CA GLN A 70 -15.33 -21.47 -2.04
C GLN A 70 -15.40 -22.98 -2.19
N THR A 71 -15.55 -23.66 -1.06
CA THR A 71 -16.26 -24.94 -0.98
C THR A 71 -16.88 -24.98 0.41
N VAL A 72 -18.17 -24.66 0.47
CA VAL A 72 -19.05 -25.09 1.55
C VAL A 72 -20.20 -25.81 0.85
N PRO A 73 -20.56 -27.03 1.27
CA PRO A 73 -21.59 -27.85 0.62
C PRO A 73 -22.98 -27.18 0.61
#